data_AF-A0A954R1K7-F1
#
_entry.id   AF-A0A954R1K7-F1
#
_cell.length_a   1.000
_cell.length_b   1.000
_cell.length_c   1.000
_cell.angle_alpha   90.00
_cell.angle_beta   90.00
_cell.angle_gamma   90.00
#
_symmetry.space_group_name_H-M   'P 1'
#
loop_
_entity.id
_entity.type
_entity.pdbx_description
1 polymer ?
#
loop_
_entity_poly.entity_id
_entity_poly.type
_entity_poly.pdbx_seq_one_letter_code
_entity_poly.pdbx_strand_id
1 'polypeptide(L)'
;MHITPYQATRAPSTGAPIAGTPKAGTEPFTMDVMRSPMPAALDSLGAHVTSAPIGSTAEDSIPAASDSAASDSAASDTGSDDLKEAFQDFVGQTFFGEMIKSFRTTQQPSKYFHGGRAEEIFQGQFDQVLTEKLSDASAEKISDPMYELFMLKRSS
;
A
#
# COMPACT_ATOMS: atom_id res chain seq x y z
N MET A 1 -2.98 -58.70 -2.88
CA MET A 1 -2.99 -58.14 -1.51
C MET A 1 -4.09 -57.09 -1.46
N HIS A 2 -5.19 -57.39 -0.76
CA HIS A 2 -6.38 -56.55 -0.67
C HIS A 2 -6.28 -55.70 0.61
N ILE A 3 -6.40 -54.38 0.48
CA ILE A 3 -6.44 -53.45 1.61
C ILE A 3 -7.89 -53.00 1.77
N THR A 4 -8.54 -53.44 2.83
CA THR A 4 -9.86 -53.01 3.27
C THR A 4 -9.80 -51.63 3.93
N PRO A 5 -10.76 -50.73 3.69
CA PRO A 5 -10.81 -49.43 4.35
C PRO A 5 -11.37 -49.52 5.78
N TYR A 6 -10.76 -48.75 6.69
CA TYR A 6 -11.15 -48.60 8.08
C TYR A 6 -12.34 -47.62 8.19
N GLN A 7 -13.54 -48.15 8.42
CA GLN A 7 -14.75 -47.36 8.73
C GLN A 7 -14.85 -47.18 10.25
N ALA A 8 -14.73 -45.94 10.73
CA ALA A 8 -14.98 -45.60 12.13
C ALA A 8 -16.39 -45.03 12.29
N THR A 9 -17.31 -45.83 12.84
CA THR A 9 -18.67 -45.43 13.25
C THR A 9 -18.91 -45.76 14.72
N ARG A 10 -19.10 -44.72 15.56
CA ARG A 10 -19.84 -44.67 16.86
C ARG A 10 -19.50 -43.33 17.52
N ALA A 11 -20.34 -42.56 18.20
CA ALA A 11 -21.78 -42.43 18.46
C ALA A 11 -21.91 -41.10 19.27
N PRO A 12 -23.09 -40.47 19.36
CA PRO A 12 -23.28 -39.20 20.08
C PRO A 12 -23.28 -39.42 21.61
N SER A 13 -22.48 -38.64 22.34
CA SER A 13 -22.48 -38.59 23.80
C SER A 13 -23.30 -37.39 24.27
N THR A 14 -24.51 -37.71 24.74
CA THR A 14 -25.40 -36.86 25.54
C THR A 14 -24.84 -36.71 26.95
N GLY A 15 -24.74 -35.47 27.44
CA GLY A 15 -24.45 -35.17 28.85
C GLY A 15 -24.64 -33.68 29.15
N ALA A 16 -25.83 -33.33 29.67
CA ALA A 16 -26.12 -32.03 30.27
C ALA A 16 -25.24 -31.77 31.52
N PRO A 17 -25.09 -30.52 31.96
CA PRO A 17 -25.84 -30.17 33.18
C PRO A 17 -26.36 -28.72 33.28
N ILE A 18 -27.48 -28.64 34.01
CA ILE A 18 -27.95 -27.62 34.96
C ILE A 18 -28.38 -26.22 34.50
N ALA A 19 -29.69 -26.05 34.61
CA ALA A 19 -30.49 -24.87 34.85
C ALA A 19 -29.84 -23.76 35.70
N GLY A 20 -29.99 -22.53 35.21
CA GLY A 20 -29.91 -21.29 35.95
C GLY A 20 -30.56 -20.17 35.15
N THR A 21 -31.88 -20.00 35.29
CA THR A 21 -32.57 -18.78 34.88
C THR A 21 -32.28 -17.68 35.92
N PRO A 22 -32.22 -16.39 35.50
CA PRO A 22 -33.42 -15.58 35.66
C PRO A 22 -33.67 -14.51 34.56
N LYS A 23 -34.93 -14.46 34.13
CA LYS A 23 -35.82 -13.27 34.12
C LYS A 23 -35.48 -12.05 33.22
N ALA A 24 -36.17 -12.03 32.09
CA ALA A 24 -36.86 -10.92 31.41
C ALA A 24 -36.52 -9.44 31.75
N GLY A 25 -36.21 -8.68 30.69
CA GLY A 25 -36.33 -7.22 30.58
C GLY A 25 -35.79 -6.77 29.22
N THR A 26 -36.61 -6.75 28.17
CA THR A 26 -37.19 -5.53 27.58
C THR A 26 -36.13 -4.57 27.02
N GLU A 27 -35.84 -4.73 25.73
CA GLU A 27 -35.27 -3.69 24.84
C GLU A 27 -36.22 -2.46 24.84
N PRO A 28 -35.69 -1.23 24.75
CA PRO A 28 -35.38 -0.72 23.42
C PRO A 28 -34.05 0.04 23.31
N PHE A 29 -33.30 -0.34 22.28
CA PHE A 29 -32.45 0.49 21.43
C PHE A 29 -32.86 1.99 21.42
N THR A 30 -32.22 2.80 22.25
CA THR A 30 -32.20 4.26 22.13
C THR A 30 -30.88 4.69 21.52
N MET A 31 -30.98 5.13 20.27
CA MET A 31 -29.95 5.77 19.47
C MET A 31 -29.72 7.19 20.05
N ASP A 32 -28.74 7.35 20.94
CA ASP A 32 -28.32 8.67 21.42
C ASP A 32 -27.06 9.12 20.69
N VAL A 33 -27.28 9.58 19.44
CA VAL A 33 -26.34 10.44 18.73
C VAL A 33 -26.47 11.84 19.33
N MET A 34 -25.84 12.08 20.49
CA MET A 34 -25.57 13.43 20.99
C MET A 34 -24.10 13.80 20.76
N ARG A 35 -23.89 14.32 19.55
CA ARG A 35 -23.40 15.69 19.33
C ARG A 35 -22.21 16.12 20.21
N SER A 36 -21.01 15.82 19.75
CA SER A 36 -19.79 16.56 20.12
C SER A 36 -19.97 18.06 19.85
N PRO A 37 -19.79 18.95 20.84
CA PRO A 37 -19.49 20.34 20.57
C PRO A 37 -17.98 20.54 20.32
N MET A 38 -17.69 21.30 19.28
CA MET A 38 -16.38 21.76 18.81
C MET A 38 -15.61 22.62 19.85
N PRO A 39 -14.29 22.85 19.63
CA PRO A 39 -13.35 23.37 20.62
C PRO A 39 -13.44 24.88 20.84
N ALA A 40 -13.26 25.30 22.09
CA ALA A 40 -13.06 26.69 22.47
C ALA A 40 -11.58 27.08 22.27
N ALA A 41 -11.37 28.05 21.39
CA ALA A 41 -10.14 28.79 21.26
C ALA A 41 -9.85 29.61 22.53
N LEU A 42 -8.61 29.60 22.99
CA LEU A 42 -8.03 30.70 23.76
C LEU A 42 -6.66 31.05 23.18
N ASP A 43 -6.73 32.12 22.39
CA ASP A 43 -5.71 33.12 22.13
C ASP A 43 -5.00 33.55 23.44
N SER A 44 -3.68 33.74 23.39
CA SER A 44 -3.00 34.91 24.01
C SER A 44 -1.49 34.67 24.23
N LEU A 45 -0.72 35.49 23.51
CA LEU A 45 0.55 36.13 23.89
C LEU A 45 1.88 35.35 23.83
N GLY A 46 2.55 35.47 22.68
CA GLY A 46 3.67 36.40 22.54
C GLY A 46 5.10 35.90 22.81
N ALA A 47 5.89 35.74 21.74
CA ALA A 47 7.31 36.10 21.74
C ALA A 47 7.85 36.26 20.30
N HIS A 48 7.97 37.53 19.89
CA HIS A 48 8.93 38.12 18.96
C HIS A 48 10.02 37.19 18.35
N VAL A 49 10.01 37.05 17.02
CA VAL A 49 11.25 37.11 16.25
C VAL A 49 11.05 38.04 15.06
N THR A 50 11.83 39.12 15.08
CA THR A 50 11.91 40.15 14.07
C THR A 50 13.05 39.79 13.11
N SER A 51 12.80 39.82 11.80
CA SER A 51 13.69 40.44 10.80
C SER A 51 13.13 40.26 9.38
N ALA A 52 12.63 41.38 8.84
CA ALA A 52 12.53 41.85 7.45
C ALA A 52 12.21 40.91 6.26
N PRO A 53 11.20 41.28 5.43
CA PRO A 53 11.09 40.86 4.03
C PRO A 53 11.91 41.79 3.12
N ILE A 54 12.86 41.23 2.36
CA ILE A 54 13.48 41.94 1.22
C ILE A 54 12.56 41.74 0.01
N GLY A 55 11.98 42.84 -0.45
CA GLY A 55 11.24 42.89 -1.70
C GLY A 55 12.13 42.66 -2.92
N SER A 56 11.56 42.02 -3.93
CA SER A 56 12.02 42.14 -5.31
C SER A 56 10.80 42.11 -6.22
N THR A 57 10.24 43.31 -6.45
CA THR A 57 9.38 43.61 -7.59
C THR A 57 10.27 43.77 -8.83
N ALA A 58 10.16 42.84 -9.77
CA ALA A 58 10.50 43.05 -11.18
C ALA A 58 9.61 42.06 -11.97
N GLU A 59 8.55 42.57 -12.61
CA GLU A 59 8.48 42.68 -14.08
C GLU A 59 8.27 41.30 -14.73
N ASP A 60 7.03 40.98 -15.07
CA ASP A 60 6.51 41.18 -16.43
C ASP A 60 7.39 40.47 -17.46
N SER A 61 7.05 39.20 -17.72
CA SER A 61 7.27 38.53 -19.00
C SER A 61 6.55 37.19 -18.94
N ILE A 62 5.35 37.17 -19.52
CA ILE A 62 4.72 35.94 -19.96
C ILE A 62 5.60 35.40 -21.10
N PRO A 63 6.26 34.23 -20.99
CA PRO A 63 6.79 33.60 -22.17
C PRO A 63 5.61 33.05 -22.98
N ALA A 64 5.38 33.72 -24.10
CA ALA A 64 4.56 33.27 -25.20
C ALA A 64 4.87 31.81 -25.56
N ALA A 65 3.83 31.11 -25.97
CA ALA A 65 3.92 29.81 -26.62
C ALA A 65 4.99 29.85 -27.71
N SER A 66 6.12 29.19 -27.44
CA SER A 66 7.11 28.87 -28.46
C SER A 66 6.79 27.47 -28.94
N ASP A 67 6.03 27.42 -30.02
CA ASP A 67 6.01 26.30 -30.94
C ASP A 67 7.46 25.99 -31.32
N SER A 68 7.97 24.87 -30.82
CA SER A 68 9.23 24.28 -31.25
C SER A 68 8.95 22.83 -31.60
N ALA A 69 8.08 22.67 -32.60
CA ALA A 69 8.16 21.54 -33.49
C ALA A 69 9.53 21.54 -34.19
N ALA A 70 10.14 20.35 -34.22
CA ALA A 70 11.35 19.99 -34.94
C ALA A 70 12.67 20.52 -34.37
N SER A 71 13.32 19.71 -33.53
CA SER A 71 14.57 19.04 -33.92
C SER A 71 15.13 18.25 -32.74
N ASP A 72 14.69 17.00 -32.54
CA ASP A 72 15.58 15.99 -31.98
C ASP A 72 15.12 14.57 -32.37
N SER A 73 15.49 14.14 -33.57
CA SER A 73 15.40 12.73 -33.97
C SER A 73 16.76 12.04 -33.87
N ALA A 74 17.65 12.52 -32.99
CA ALA A 74 18.97 11.94 -32.75
C ALA A 74 19.22 11.55 -31.27
N ALA A 75 18.21 11.67 -30.40
CA ALA A 75 18.25 11.22 -28.99
C ALA A 75 17.26 10.06 -28.70
N SER A 76 16.85 9.31 -29.73
CA SER A 76 15.75 8.33 -29.61
C SER A 76 16.14 6.96 -29.04
N ASP A 77 17.44 6.66 -28.86
CA ASP A 77 17.89 5.37 -28.29
C ASP A 77 18.02 5.43 -26.75
N THR A 78 18.67 6.46 -26.21
CA THR A 78 18.86 6.57 -24.75
C THR A 78 17.54 6.81 -24.01
N GLY A 79 16.66 7.65 -24.56
CA GLY A 79 15.36 7.93 -23.94
C GLY A 79 14.41 6.73 -23.96
N SER A 80 14.57 5.78 -24.89
CA SER A 80 13.77 4.55 -24.91
C SER A 80 14.25 3.51 -23.90
N ASP A 81 15.56 3.45 -23.64
CA ASP A 81 16.13 2.53 -22.67
C ASP A 81 15.84 2.98 -21.24
N ASP A 82 16.01 4.28 -20.94
CA ASP A 82 15.65 4.86 -19.64
C ASP A 82 14.15 4.69 -19.34
N LEU A 83 13.31 4.85 -20.36
CA LEU A 83 11.86 4.65 -20.23
C LEU A 83 11.51 3.19 -20.01
N LYS A 84 12.23 2.27 -20.66
CA LYS A 84 12.05 0.83 -20.48
C LYS A 84 12.42 0.44 -19.04
N GLU A 85 13.57 0.87 -18.54
CA GLU A 85 14.04 0.61 -17.18
C GLU A 85 13.04 1.15 -16.14
N ALA A 86 12.61 2.41 -16.26
CA ALA A 86 11.62 3.00 -15.35
C ALA A 86 10.27 2.27 -15.40
N PHE A 87 9.86 1.77 -16.57
CA PHE A 87 8.65 0.96 -16.69
C PHE A 87 8.81 -0.41 -16.02
N GLN A 88 9.96 -1.06 -16.22
CA GLN A 88 10.28 -2.34 -15.59
C GLN A 88 10.26 -2.24 -14.07
N ASP A 89 10.93 -1.22 -13.53
CA ASP A 89 10.96 -0.92 -12.10
C ASP A 89 9.56 -0.70 -11.55
N PHE A 90 8.76 0.12 -12.23
CA PHE A 90 7.41 0.42 -11.78
C PHE A 90 6.52 -0.83 -11.73
N VAL A 91 6.51 -1.63 -12.81
CA VAL A 91 5.68 -2.83 -12.89
C VAL A 91 6.16 -3.89 -11.92
N GLY A 92 7.47 -4.13 -11.86
CA GLY A 92 8.03 -5.14 -10.97
C GLY A 92 7.83 -4.78 -9.51
N GLN A 93 8.14 -3.54 -9.10
CA GLN A 93 7.95 -3.11 -7.72
C GLN A 93 6.48 -3.13 -7.29
N THR A 94 5.56 -2.71 -8.16
CA THR A 94 4.11 -2.74 -7.85
C THR A 94 3.60 -4.17 -7.72
N PHE A 95 3.95 -5.03 -8.68
CA PHE A 95 3.51 -6.42 -8.70
C PHE A 95 4.06 -7.20 -7.50
N PHE A 96 5.36 -7.14 -7.27
CA PHE A 96 6.00 -7.88 -6.18
C PHE A 96 5.68 -7.29 -4.81
N GLY A 97 5.50 -5.97 -4.71
CA GLY A 97 5.07 -5.33 -3.47
C GLY A 97 3.70 -5.83 -2.99
N GLU A 98 2.71 -5.88 -3.87
CA GLU A 98 1.38 -6.40 -3.52
C GLU A 98 1.41 -7.92 -3.25
N MET A 99 2.24 -8.67 -3.98
CA MET A 99 2.43 -10.10 -3.71
C MET A 99 3.02 -10.35 -2.32
N ILE A 100 4.11 -9.68 -1.95
CA ILE A 100 4.77 -9.83 -0.64
C ILE A 100 3.83 -9.41 0.49
N LYS A 101 3.12 -8.30 0.31
CA LYS A 101 2.10 -7.83 1.26
C LYS A 101 0.97 -8.84 1.46
N SER A 102 0.54 -9.52 0.39
CA SER A 102 -0.45 -10.60 0.49
C SER A 102 0.07 -11.76 1.34
N PHE A 103 1.31 -12.19 1.12
CA PHE A 103 1.95 -13.25 1.93
C PHE A 103 2.01 -12.87 3.41
N ARG A 104 2.39 -11.62 3.72
CA ARG A 104 2.47 -11.13 5.10
C ARG A 104 1.11 -11.09 5.80
N THR A 105 0.04 -10.78 5.05
CA THR A 105 -1.33 -10.77 5.58
C THR A 105 -1.84 -12.19 5.90
N THR A 106 -1.35 -13.21 5.19
CA THR A 106 -1.70 -14.62 5.48
C THR A 106 -0.98 -15.19 6.70
N GLN A 107 0.15 -14.61 7.09
CA GLN A 107 0.91 -15.03 8.26
C GLN A 107 0.27 -14.46 9.52
N GLN A 108 -0.34 -15.31 10.36
CA GLN A 108 -0.94 -14.84 11.61
C GLN A 108 0.15 -14.36 12.58
N PRO A 109 -0.06 -13.22 13.29
CA PRO A 109 0.86 -12.76 14.30
C PRO A 109 0.96 -13.83 15.40
N SER A 110 2.14 -14.41 15.56
CA SER A 110 2.33 -15.45 16.56
C SER A 110 2.23 -14.84 17.96
N LYS A 111 1.59 -15.55 18.90
CA LYS A 111 1.41 -15.10 20.30
C LYS A 111 2.73 -14.89 21.06
N TYR A 112 3.85 -15.38 20.53
CA TYR A 112 5.15 -15.43 21.22
C TYR A 112 6.28 -14.71 20.49
N PHE A 113 6.17 -14.49 19.18
CA PHE A 113 7.12 -13.67 18.40
C PHE A 113 6.44 -12.35 18.05
N HIS A 114 6.55 -11.40 18.99
CA HIS A 114 6.26 -9.99 18.78
C HIS A 114 7.57 -9.22 18.93
N GLY A 115 8.32 -9.05 17.85
CA GLY A 115 9.56 -8.28 17.82
C GLY A 115 9.35 -6.76 17.93
N GLY A 116 8.13 -6.32 18.23
CA GLY A 116 7.78 -4.92 18.48
C GLY A 116 8.09 -4.01 17.30
N ARG A 117 8.40 -2.74 17.60
CA ARG A 117 8.67 -1.71 16.58
C ARG A 117 9.92 -1.99 15.74
N ALA A 118 10.91 -2.67 16.30
CA ALA A 118 12.14 -3.02 15.57
C ALA A 118 11.85 -4.03 14.44
N GLU A 119 11.01 -5.04 14.72
CA GLU A 119 10.56 -5.98 13.71
C GLU A 119 9.70 -5.31 12.63
N GLU A 120 8.78 -4.41 13.00
CA GLU A 120 7.96 -3.69 12.03
C GLU A 120 8.79 -2.92 11.00
N ILE A 121 9.84 -2.23 11.47
CA ILE A 121 10.76 -1.46 10.62
C ILE A 121 11.61 -2.42 9.77
N PHE A 122 12.17 -3.47 10.38
CA PHE A 122 12.96 -4.46 9.66
C PHE A 122 12.15 -5.14 8.56
N GLN A 123 10.91 -5.55 8.86
CA GLN A 123 10.03 -6.15 7.88
C GLN A 123 9.74 -5.18 6.73
N GLY A 124 9.52 -3.88 7.01
CA GLY A 124 9.34 -2.88 5.96
C GLY A 124 10.57 -2.73 5.04
N GLN A 125 11.76 -2.64 5.61
CA GLN A 125 13.01 -2.53 4.83
C GLN A 125 13.34 -3.82 4.08
N PHE A 126 13.07 -4.97 4.69
CA PHE A 126 13.25 -6.26 4.06
C PHE A 126 12.30 -6.41 2.86
N ASP A 127 11.02 -6.07 3.02
CA ASP A 127 10.03 -6.13 1.95
C ASP A 127 10.44 -5.21 0.79
N GLN A 128 10.98 -4.02 1.09
CA GLN A 128 11.51 -3.11 0.07
C GLN A 128 12.67 -3.73 -0.72
N VAL A 129 13.74 -4.16 -0.04
CA VAL A 129 14.92 -4.74 -0.70
C VAL A 129 14.56 -6.02 -1.47
N LEU A 130 13.64 -6.82 -0.93
CA LEU A 130 13.18 -8.03 -1.58
C LEU A 130 12.38 -7.71 -2.84
N THR A 131 11.51 -6.70 -2.78
CA THR A 131 10.73 -6.21 -3.92
C THR A 131 11.63 -5.70 -5.04
N GLU A 132 12.63 -4.86 -4.70
CA GLU A 132 13.63 -4.36 -5.65
C GLU A 132 14.36 -5.52 -6.34
N LYS A 133 14.93 -6.46 -5.56
CA LYS A 133 15.68 -7.57 -6.16
C LYS A 133 14.83 -8.55 -6.97
N LEU A 134 13.57 -8.77 -6.59
CA LEU A 134 12.66 -9.61 -7.37
C LEU A 134 12.21 -8.93 -8.65
N SER A 135 11.99 -7.61 -8.59
CA SER A 135 11.71 -6.76 -9.74
C SER A 135 12.83 -6.87 -10.77
N ASP A 136 14.08 -6.58 -10.36
CA ASP A 136 15.25 -6.60 -11.24
C ASP A 136 15.47 -7.99 -11.85
N ALA A 137 15.41 -9.04 -11.02
CA ALA A 137 15.65 -10.42 -11.48
C ALA A 137 14.58 -10.94 -12.43
N SER A 138 13.37 -10.37 -12.41
CA SER A 138 12.22 -10.84 -13.20
C SER A 138 11.82 -9.86 -14.32
N ALA A 139 12.49 -8.71 -14.41
CA ALA A 139 12.16 -7.63 -15.34
C ALA A 139 12.11 -8.13 -16.80
N GLU A 140 13.11 -8.90 -17.21
CA GLU A 140 13.20 -9.48 -18.56
C GLU A 140 12.06 -10.46 -18.90
N LYS A 141 11.44 -11.10 -17.88
CA LYS A 141 10.43 -12.15 -18.09
C LYS A 141 9.01 -11.63 -17.97
N ILE A 142 8.80 -10.63 -17.14
CA ILE A 142 7.46 -10.11 -16.82
C ILE A 142 7.26 -8.74 -17.47
N SER A 143 8.21 -7.83 -17.27
CA SER A 143 8.03 -6.42 -17.63
C SER A 143 8.32 -6.13 -19.10
N ASP A 144 9.32 -6.80 -19.70
CA ASP A 144 9.67 -6.65 -21.12
C ASP A 144 8.52 -6.90 -22.10
N PRO A 145 7.81 -8.06 -22.05
CA PRO A 145 6.68 -8.29 -22.95
C PRO A 145 5.54 -7.30 -22.73
N MET A 146 5.36 -6.76 -21.51
CA MET A 146 4.36 -5.72 -21.25
C MET A 146 4.77 -4.37 -21.84
N TYR A 147 6.06 -4.04 -21.80
CA TYR A 147 6.60 -2.83 -22.40
C TYR A 147 6.45 -2.84 -23.93
N GLU A 148 6.76 -3.95 -24.57
CA GLU A 148 6.59 -4.12 -26.02
C GLU A 148 5.13 -3.89 -26.45
N LEU A 149 4.17 -4.48 -25.73
CA LEU A 149 2.75 -4.28 -25.99
C LEU A 149 2.32 -2.81 -25.76
N PHE A 150 2.87 -2.16 -24.73
CA PHE A 150 2.60 -0.76 -24.43
C PHE A 150 3.13 0.17 -25.54
N MET A 151 4.33 -0.09 -26.05
CA MET A 151 4.89 0.67 -27.18
C MET A 151 4.10 0.45 -28.48
N LEU A 152 3.73 -0.80 -28.78
CA LEU A 152 2.96 -1.15 -29.97
C LEU A 152 1.61 -0.40 -30.01
N LYS A 153 0.93 -0.31 -28.86
CA LYS A 153 -0.32 0.45 -28.72
C LYS A 153 -0.15 1.95 -28.93
N ARG A 154 1.02 2.52 -28.61
CA ARG A 154 1.31 3.96 -28.78
C ARG A 154 1.66 4.35 -30.21
N SER A 155 2.10 3.39 -31.02
CA SER A 155 2.44 3.60 -32.43
C SER A 155 1.25 3.47 -33.40
N SER A 156 0.06 3.11 -32.91
CA SER A 156 -1.20 3.03 -33.67
C SER A 156 -2.07 4.25 -33.44
#